data_AF-A0A3N2MMP3-F1
#
_entry.id   AF-A0A3N2MMP3-F1
#
_cell.length_a   1.000
_cell.length_b   1.000
_cell.length_c   1.000
_cell.angle_alpha   90.00
_cell.angle_beta   90.00
_cell.angle_gamma   90.00
#
_symmetry.space_group_name_H-M   'P 1'
#
loop_
_entity.id
_entity.type
_entity.pdbx_description
1 polymer ?
#
loop_
_entity_poly.entity_id
_entity_poly.type
_entity_poly.pdbx_seq_one_letter_code
_entity_poly.pdbx_strand_id
1 'polypeptide(L)'
;MQPRQYIAIDLKSFYASVECVERGLDPLDTCLVVADMSRTEKTICLAVSPALKGYGTGGRPRLFEVVQKVREANYRRGRQGKSYSKAVLDSHPEIAVDYLVAPPRMAHYIEYSSRIYNVYLRYIAPEDIHVYSIDEVIMDVTAYLKTYGMTAHELAMKMIREVLAETGITATAGIGTNMYLCKIAMDIVAKKMPPDKDGVRIAELDEMSYRRQLWEHTPLTDFWRVGRGIANRLTPYGILTMGDIARCSVEHEDFLYKLFGVNAELLIDHAWGWEPVTMEYVKSYRPEAKSISSGQVLTCAYTSAQARNVVLEMADSVSLDLIDKRLVTDQLVLTVGYDIESLTRLEIRAKYNGKITTDHYGRQVPVHAHGTINIEHPTSSVKILTEKVAELYDRIINPDLLVRRLTLSINRLIHEEDVKSRPQAMQLDLFTDYEELKRQQEAEEAELAKERRRQEAVLKIKKMFGKNAILKGLNYADGATQRDRNQQIGGHHE
;
A
#
# COMPACT_ATOMS: atom_id res chain seq x y z
N MET A 1 5.53 -18.63 32.69
CA MET A 1 4.69 -18.23 31.53
C MET A 1 4.98 -19.20 30.39
N GLN A 2 3.96 -19.64 29.66
CA GLN A 2 4.16 -20.39 28.42
C GLN A 2 4.87 -19.47 27.41
N PRO A 3 5.89 -19.94 26.67
CA PRO A 3 6.51 -19.13 25.63
C PRO A 3 5.47 -18.75 24.59
N ARG A 4 5.45 -17.47 24.19
CA ARG A 4 4.53 -16.97 23.17
C ARG A 4 4.84 -17.64 21.83
N GLN A 5 3.80 -17.86 21.03
CA GLN A 5 3.93 -18.37 19.67
C GLN A 5 3.00 -17.59 18.75
N TYR A 6 3.58 -17.02 17.71
CA TYR A 6 2.88 -16.28 16.66
C TYR A 6 2.99 -17.03 15.35
N ILE A 7 1.93 -16.95 14.53
CA ILE A 7 1.90 -17.48 13.16
C ILE A 7 1.66 -16.31 12.21
N ALA A 8 2.54 -16.13 11.23
CA ALA A 8 2.29 -15.32 10.05
C ALA A 8 1.87 -16.24 8.88
N ILE A 9 0.84 -15.87 8.12
CA ILE A 9 0.40 -16.59 6.91
C ILE A 9 0.30 -15.60 5.75
N ASP A 10 0.95 -15.92 4.62
CA ASP A 10 0.99 -15.15 3.37
C ASP A 10 0.49 -16.04 2.22
N LEU A 11 -0.58 -15.61 1.54
CA LEU A 11 -1.19 -16.35 0.44
C LEU A 11 -0.32 -16.28 -0.82
N LYS A 12 -0.08 -17.45 -1.43
CA LYS A 12 0.88 -17.55 -2.52
C LYS A 12 0.40 -16.79 -3.76
N SER A 13 1.09 -15.70 -4.13
CA SER A 13 0.78 -14.90 -5.34
C SER A 13 -0.71 -14.55 -5.45
N PHE A 14 -1.32 -14.12 -4.34
CA PHE A 14 -2.77 -14.07 -4.11
C PHE A 14 -3.63 -13.72 -5.34
N TYR A 15 -3.47 -12.54 -5.94
CA TYR A 15 -4.32 -12.14 -7.08
C TYR A 15 -4.18 -13.07 -8.29
N ALA A 16 -2.95 -13.51 -8.62
CA ALA A 16 -2.75 -14.43 -9.73
C ALA A 16 -3.36 -15.81 -9.43
N SER A 17 -3.30 -16.25 -8.16
CA SER A 17 -3.90 -17.51 -7.73
C SER A 17 -5.43 -17.47 -7.79
N VAL A 18 -6.06 -16.37 -7.36
CA VAL A 18 -7.51 -16.15 -7.54
C VAL A 18 -7.88 -16.22 -9.02
N GLU A 19 -7.13 -15.53 -9.90
CA GLU A 19 -7.41 -15.54 -11.34
C GLU A 19 -7.21 -16.93 -11.98
N CYS A 20 -6.26 -17.75 -11.50
CA CYS A 20 -6.11 -19.14 -11.95
C CYS A 20 -7.30 -20.01 -11.51
N VAL A 21 -7.66 -19.98 -10.22
CA VAL A 21 -8.76 -20.79 -9.67
C VAL A 21 -10.07 -20.49 -10.38
N GLU A 22 -10.40 -19.22 -10.56
CA GLU A 22 -11.63 -18.77 -11.25
C GLU A 22 -11.71 -19.19 -12.72
N ARG A 23 -10.57 -19.57 -13.31
CA ARG A 23 -10.48 -20.10 -14.68
C ARG A 23 -10.39 -21.63 -14.74
N GLY A 24 -10.50 -22.32 -13.60
CA GLY A 24 -10.32 -23.77 -13.52
C GLY A 24 -8.87 -24.20 -13.80
N LEU A 25 -7.90 -23.32 -13.53
CA LEU A 25 -6.48 -23.55 -13.76
C LEU A 25 -5.76 -23.73 -12.42
N ASP A 26 -4.68 -24.53 -12.40
CA ASP A 26 -3.83 -24.69 -11.22
C ASP A 26 -2.94 -23.44 -11.01
N PRO A 27 -3.06 -22.74 -9.86
CA PRO A 27 -2.21 -21.60 -9.53
C PRO A 27 -0.71 -21.87 -9.52
N LEU A 28 -0.27 -23.08 -9.19
CA LEU A 28 1.15 -23.43 -9.08
C LEU A 28 1.76 -23.80 -10.43
N ASP A 29 0.94 -24.26 -11.38
CA ASP A 29 1.37 -24.70 -12.71
C ASP A 29 1.25 -23.60 -13.77
N THR A 30 0.22 -22.76 -13.68
CA THR A 30 -0.16 -21.85 -14.77
C THR A 30 0.71 -20.59 -14.80
N CYS A 31 1.33 -20.28 -15.94
CA CYS A 31 1.96 -18.99 -16.23
C CYS A 31 0.90 -17.92 -16.49
N LEU A 32 0.64 -17.07 -15.50
CA LEU A 32 -0.37 -16.01 -15.56
C LEU A 32 0.17 -14.72 -14.93
N VAL A 33 -0.22 -13.58 -15.51
CA VAL A 33 0.03 -12.24 -14.96
C VAL A 33 -1.28 -11.48 -14.82
N VAL A 34 -1.43 -10.76 -13.71
CA VAL A 34 -2.58 -9.89 -13.47
C VAL A 34 -2.21 -8.48 -13.88
N ALA A 35 -2.72 -8.01 -15.02
CA ALA A 35 -2.41 -6.70 -15.59
C ALA A 35 -3.56 -6.19 -16.47
N ASP A 36 -3.69 -4.87 -16.56
CA ASP A 36 -4.68 -4.21 -17.42
C ASP A 36 -4.10 -3.96 -18.83
N MET A 37 -4.44 -4.84 -19.78
CA MET A 37 -4.00 -4.75 -21.18
C MET A 37 -4.66 -3.62 -21.98
N SER A 38 -5.73 -3.01 -21.49
CA SER A 38 -6.30 -1.83 -22.16
C SER A 38 -5.35 -0.62 -22.07
N ARG A 39 -4.40 -0.67 -21.12
CA ARG A 39 -3.33 0.32 -20.95
C ARG A 39 -2.08 -0.12 -21.71
N THR A 40 -1.10 0.79 -21.77
CA THR A 40 0.21 0.48 -22.35
C THR A 40 0.94 -0.64 -21.57
N GLU A 41 1.91 -1.31 -22.19
CA GLU A 41 2.80 -2.28 -21.53
C GLU A 41 3.61 -1.71 -20.36
N LYS A 42 3.60 -0.38 -20.17
CA LYS A 42 4.14 0.30 -18.98
C LYS A 42 3.22 0.16 -17.76
N THR A 43 2.08 -0.51 -17.87
CA THR A 43 1.16 -0.78 -16.76
C THR A 43 1.84 -1.63 -15.68
N ILE A 44 1.36 -1.47 -14.45
CA ILE A 44 1.82 -2.26 -13.30
C ILE A 44 1.11 -3.61 -13.34
N CYS A 45 1.87 -4.69 -13.18
CA CYS A 45 1.29 -6.01 -12.90
C CYS A 45 1.01 -6.09 -11.39
N LEU A 46 -0.23 -6.41 -11.03
CA LEU A 46 -0.62 -6.56 -9.63
C LEU A 46 -0.02 -7.82 -9.00
N ALA A 47 0.04 -8.91 -9.78
CA ALA A 47 0.65 -10.15 -9.36
C ALA A 47 1.14 -10.94 -10.58
N VAL A 48 2.10 -11.82 -10.32
CA VAL A 48 2.60 -12.82 -11.26
C VAL A 48 2.47 -14.19 -10.60
N SER A 49 2.01 -15.19 -11.34
CA SER A 49 1.86 -16.56 -10.83
C SER A 49 3.22 -17.16 -10.45
N PRO A 50 3.25 -18.12 -9.51
CA PRO A 50 4.47 -18.83 -9.12
C PRO A 50 5.22 -19.44 -10.30
N ALA A 51 4.52 -20.06 -11.24
CA ALA A 51 5.10 -20.65 -12.45
C ALA A 51 5.85 -19.61 -13.30
N LEU A 52 5.22 -18.46 -13.57
CA LEU A 52 5.83 -17.42 -14.40
C LEU A 52 7.01 -16.72 -13.70
N LYS A 53 6.97 -16.60 -12.36
CA LYS A 53 8.12 -16.15 -11.55
C LYS A 53 9.36 -17.02 -11.71
N GLY A 54 9.20 -18.31 -12.04
CA GLY A 54 10.30 -19.22 -12.33
C GLY A 54 11.22 -18.75 -13.48
N TYR A 55 10.74 -17.87 -14.35
CA TYR A 55 11.51 -17.29 -15.45
C TYR A 55 12.21 -15.96 -15.09
N GLY A 56 12.27 -15.61 -13.79
CA GLY A 56 13.00 -14.44 -13.30
C GLY A 56 12.23 -13.13 -13.34
N THR A 57 10.90 -13.18 -13.43
CA THR A 57 10.05 -11.99 -13.27
C THR A 57 9.93 -11.62 -11.78
N GLY A 58 9.91 -10.32 -11.48
CA GLY A 58 9.65 -9.83 -10.12
C GLY A 58 8.23 -10.14 -9.61
N GLY A 59 7.94 -9.78 -8.36
CA GLY A 59 6.61 -9.96 -7.76
C GLY A 59 5.53 -9.02 -8.29
N ARG A 60 5.91 -7.77 -8.57
CA ARG A 60 5.05 -6.70 -9.10
C ARG A 60 5.78 -5.91 -10.21
N PRO A 61 6.13 -6.57 -11.33
CA PRO A 61 6.86 -5.93 -12.42
C PRO A 61 5.93 -5.02 -13.24
N ARG A 62 6.50 -4.27 -14.16
CA ARG A 62 5.77 -3.71 -15.32
C ARG A 62 5.54 -4.80 -16.35
N LEU A 63 4.45 -4.69 -17.12
CA LEU A 63 4.11 -5.71 -18.11
C LEU A 63 5.23 -5.91 -19.16
N PHE A 64 5.89 -4.83 -19.59
CA PHE A 64 7.03 -4.93 -20.50
C PHE A 64 8.21 -5.76 -19.92
N GLU A 65 8.41 -5.76 -18.60
CA GLU A 65 9.47 -6.57 -17.97
C GLU A 65 9.11 -8.06 -18.02
N VAL A 66 7.82 -8.40 -17.89
CA VAL A 66 7.33 -9.77 -18.08
C VAL A 66 7.54 -10.20 -19.54
N VAL A 67 7.13 -9.38 -20.49
CA VAL A 67 7.34 -9.62 -21.94
C VAL A 67 8.82 -9.86 -22.22
N GLN A 68 9.71 -9.01 -21.67
CA GLN A 68 11.15 -9.15 -21.84
C GLN A 68 11.67 -10.47 -21.26
N LYS A 69 11.29 -10.83 -20.03
CA LYS A 69 11.75 -12.08 -19.38
C LYS A 69 11.27 -13.33 -20.10
N VAL A 70 10.03 -13.34 -20.56
CA VAL A 70 9.49 -14.45 -21.37
C VAL A 70 10.23 -14.55 -22.70
N ARG A 71 10.53 -13.42 -23.36
CA ARG A 71 11.33 -13.40 -24.58
C ARG A 71 12.75 -13.93 -24.33
N GLU A 72 13.39 -13.53 -23.23
CA GLU A 72 14.69 -14.03 -22.81
C GLU A 72 14.69 -15.55 -22.57
N ALA A 73 13.65 -16.07 -21.90
CA ALA A 73 13.47 -17.50 -21.70
C ALA A 73 13.31 -18.24 -23.03
N ASN A 74 12.52 -17.69 -23.95
CA ASN A 74 12.23 -18.29 -25.25
C ASN A 74 13.41 -18.30 -26.22
N TYR A 75 14.45 -17.48 -26.02
CA TYR A 75 15.68 -17.62 -26.81
C TYR A 75 16.41 -18.94 -26.55
N ARG A 76 16.19 -19.55 -25.39
CA ARG A 76 16.84 -20.82 -24.98
C ARG A 76 15.94 -22.03 -25.20
N ARG A 77 14.73 -21.83 -25.75
CA ARG A 77 13.71 -22.87 -25.95
C ARG A 77 13.42 -23.03 -27.44
N GLY A 78 12.81 -24.15 -27.81
CA GLY A 78 12.41 -24.39 -29.19
C GLY A 78 11.21 -23.55 -29.63
N ARG A 79 10.80 -23.77 -30.89
CA ARG A 79 9.66 -23.07 -31.52
C ARG A 79 8.53 -24.01 -31.91
N GLN A 80 8.48 -25.22 -31.34
CA GLN A 80 7.50 -26.26 -31.68
C GLN A 80 6.15 -26.04 -30.97
N GLY A 81 5.68 -24.79 -30.92
CA GLY A 81 4.45 -24.40 -30.24
C GLY A 81 4.69 -23.58 -28.97
N LYS A 82 3.61 -23.39 -28.22
CA LYS A 82 3.55 -22.53 -27.03
C LYS A 82 2.73 -23.19 -25.93
N SER A 83 3.13 -23.01 -24.68
CA SER A 83 2.36 -23.47 -23.51
C SER A 83 2.49 -22.47 -22.37
N TYR A 84 1.44 -22.36 -21.56
CA TYR A 84 1.43 -21.64 -20.29
C TYR A 84 1.43 -22.59 -19.09
N SER A 85 1.52 -23.92 -19.27
CA SER A 85 1.61 -24.90 -18.19
C SER A 85 3.07 -25.18 -17.87
N LYS A 86 3.47 -24.98 -16.62
CA LYS A 86 4.83 -25.24 -16.14
C LYS A 86 5.21 -26.71 -16.32
N ALA A 87 4.36 -27.66 -15.99
CA ALA A 87 4.61 -29.09 -16.13
C ALA A 87 4.91 -29.47 -17.60
N VAL A 88 4.15 -28.91 -18.54
CA VAL A 88 4.41 -29.08 -19.98
C VAL A 88 5.75 -28.46 -20.36
N LEU A 89 6.02 -27.23 -19.92
CA LEU A 89 7.24 -26.49 -20.23
C LEU A 89 8.50 -27.11 -19.61
N ASP A 90 8.40 -27.74 -18.44
CA ASP A 90 9.52 -28.45 -17.82
C ASP A 90 9.83 -29.75 -18.55
N SER A 91 8.80 -30.43 -19.09
CA SER A 91 8.95 -31.70 -19.81
C SER A 91 9.35 -31.54 -21.28
N HIS A 92 9.06 -30.38 -21.89
CA HIS A 92 9.24 -30.12 -23.33
C HIS A 92 10.04 -28.83 -23.58
N PRO A 93 11.38 -28.87 -23.54
CA PRO A 93 12.25 -27.71 -23.78
C PRO A 93 12.06 -27.07 -25.17
N GLU A 94 11.52 -27.81 -26.13
CA GLU A 94 11.23 -27.40 -27.50
C GLU A 94 9.97 -26.52 -27.65
N ILE A 95 9.15 -26.44 -26.60
CA ILE A 95 7.95 -25.60 -26.55
C ILE A 95 8.31 -24.25 -25.93
N ALA A 96 7.87 -23.15 -26.56
CA ALA A 96 8.06 -21.81 -26.04
C ALA A 96 7.10 -21.50 -24.86
N VAL A 97 7.59 -20.73 -23.89
CA VAL A 97 6.80 -20.17 -22.79
C VAL A 97 5.82 -19.15 -23.36
N ASP A 98 4.56 -19.31 -23.00
CA ASP A 98 3.50 -18.33 -23.15
C ASP A 98 2.86 -18.07 -21.79
N TYR A 99 2.02 -17.04 -21.71
CA TYR A 99 1.35 -16.71 -20.45
C TYR A 99 -0.02 -16.08 -20.69
N LEU A 100 -0.90 -16.27 -19.71
CA LEU A 100 -2.22 -15.64 -19.69
C LEU A 100 -2.14 -14.28 -19.03
N VAL A 101 -2.91 -13.32 -19.54
CA VAL A 101 -3.10 -12.01 -18.89
C VAL A 101 -4.52 -11.91 -18.37
N ALA A 102 -4.66 -11.69 -17.07
CA ALA A 102 -5.95 -11.50 -16.41
C ALA A 102 -6.13 -10.03 -16.00
N PRO A 103 -7.29 -9.40 -16.28
CA PRO A 103 -7.58 -8.07 -15.78
C PRO A 103 -7.72 -8.10 -14.24
N PRO A 104 -7.21 -7.09 -13.54
CA PRO A 104 -7.47 -6.89 -12.11
C PRO A 104 -8.97 -6.83 -11.77
N ARG A 105 -9.42 -7.59 -10.76
CA ARG A 105 -10.79 -7.59 -10.22
C ARG A 105 -10.78 -7.34 -8.71
N MET A 106 -10.55 -6.08 -8.31
CA MET A 106 -10.24 -5.75 -6.91
C MET A 106 -11.37 -6.05 -5.93
N ALA A 107 -12.63 -5.83 -6.30
CA ALA A 107 -13.79 -6.20 -5.46
C ALA A 107 -13.79 -7.71 -5.16
N HIS A 108 -13.56 -8.51 -6.20
CA HIS A 108 -13.52 -9.96 -6.09
C HIS A 108 -12.35 -10.47 -5.23
N TYR A 109 -11.18 -9.81 -5.29
CA TYR A 109 -10.07 -10.13 -4.40
C TYR A 109 -10.39 -9.87 -2.93
N ILE A 110 -11.17 -8.82 -2.63
CA ILE A 110 -11.64 -8.52 -1.27
C ILE A 110 -12.63 -9.59 -0.80
N GLU A 111 -13.52 -10.07 -1.67
CA GLU A 111 -14.42 -11.19 -1.36
C GLU A 111 -13.64 -12.47 -1.02
N TYR A 112 -12.64 -12.82 -1.83
CA TYR A 112 -11.77 -13.97 -1.57
C TYR A 112 -11.01 -13.83 -0.25
N SER A 113 -10.42 -12.66 0.02
CA SER A 113 -9.74 -12.37 1.28
C SER A 113 -10.68 -12.52 2.48
N SER A 114 -11.93 -12.05 2.35
CA SER A 114 -12.95 -12.18 3.40
C SER A 114 -13.33 -13.65 3.65
N ARG A 115 -13.47 -14.47 2.59
CA ARG A 115 -13.71 -15.91 2.71
C ARG A 115 -12.57 -16.62 3.46
N ILE A 116 -11.33 -16.28 3.12
CA ILE A 116 -10.13 -16.84 3.77
C ILE A 116 -10.05 -16.39 5.23
N TYR A 117 -10.30 -15.12 5.52
CA TYR A 117 -10.34 -14.61 6.88
C TYR A 117 -11.39 -15.32 7.75
N ASN A 118 -12.56 -15.63 7.17
CA ASN A 118 -13.60 -16.42 7.84
C ASN A 118 -13.15 -17.85 8.18
N VAL A 119 -12.17 -18.43 7.46
CA VAL A 119 -11.56 -19.71 7.86
C VAL A 119 -10.74 -19.51 9.13
N TYR A 120 -9.91 -18.47 9.19
CA TYR A 120 -9.08 -18.18 10.38
C TYR A 120 -9.92 -17.91 11.63
N LEU A 121 -11.05 -17.20 11.47
CA LEU A 121 -11.98 -16.92 12.58
C LEU A 121 -12.63 -18.16 13.20
N ARG A 122 -12.57 -19.33 12.56
CA ARG A 122 -13.03 -20.59 13.16
C ARG A 122 -12.06 -21.10 14.23
N TYR A 123 -10.82 -20.63 14.20
CA TYR A 123 -9.72 -21.10 15.05
C TYR A 123 -9.29 -20.07 16.08
N ILE A 124 -9.15 -18.82 15.65
CA ILE A 124 -8.53 -17.74 16.41
C ILE A 124 -9.53 -16.58 16.53
N ALA A 125 -9.65 -16.01 17.73
CA ALA A 125 -10.52 -14.86 17.96
C ALA A 125 -9.99 -13.61 17.24
N PRO A 126 -10.86 -12.70 16.77
CA PRO A 126 -10.44 -11.53 16.00
C PRO A 126 -9.52 -10.57 16.79
N GLU A 127 -9.55 -10.60 18.11
CA GLU A 127 -8.63 -9.84 18.99
C GLU A 127 -7.19 -10.33 18.84
N ASP A 128 -6.99 -11.61 18.49
CA ASP A 128 -5.69 -12.25 18.36
C ASP A 128 -5.17 -12.31 16.90
N ILE A 129 -5.92 -11.76 15.95
CA ILE A 129 -5.53 -11.68 14.52
C ILE A 129 -5.26 -10.25 14.10
N HIS A 130 -4.05 -9.97 13.60
CA HIS A 130 -3.72 -8.73 12.89
C HIS A 130 -3.72 -8.97 11.37
N VAL A 131 -4.63 -8.31 10.67
CA VAL A 131 -4.63 -8.27 9.19
C VAL A 131 -3.53 -7.32 8.75
N TYR A 132 -2.45 -7.87 8.19
CA TYR A 132 -1.30 -7.09 7.71
C TYR A 132 -1.52 -6.56 6.29
N SER A 133 -2.13 -7.36 5.43
CA SER A 133 -2.58 -7.00 4.09
C SER A 133 -3.78 -7.86 3.66
N ILE A 134 -4.26 -7.69 2.42
CA ILE A 134 -5.35 -8.49 1.86
C ILE A 134 -5.03 -10.00 1.81
N ASP A 135 -3.74 -10.33 1.75
CA ASP A 135 -3.21 -11.67 1.59
C ASP A 135 -2.33 -12.13 2.75
N GLU A 136 -2.20 -11.33 3.81
CA GLU A 136 -1.29 -11.60 4.91
C GLU A 136 -1.91 -11.30 6.28
N VAL A 137 -1.76 -12.26 7.20
CA VAL A 137 -2.19 -12.14 8.60
C VAL A 137 -1.08 -12.55 9.56
N ILE A 138 -1.07 -11.94 10.74
CA ILE A 138 -0.26 -12.35 11.90
C ILE A 138 -1.21 -12.69 13.03
N MET A 139 -1.02 -13.84 13.68
CA MET A 139 -1.91 -14.35 14.73
C MET A 139 -1.11 -14.69 15.98
N ASP A 140 -1.58 -14.27 17.15
CA ASP A 140 -1.11 -14.83 18.43
C ASP A 140 -1.89 -16.12 18.70
N VAL A 141 -1.20 -17.25 18.62
CA VAL A 141 -1.84 -18.57 18.80
C VAL A 141 -1.56 -19.17 20.17
N THR A 142 -0.83 -18.47 21.04
CA THR A 142 -0.28 -19.00 22.29
C THR A 142 -1.35 -19.70 23.16
N ALA A 143 -2.49 -19.06 23.36
CA ALA A 143 -3.57 -19.58 24.20
C ALA A 143 -4.35 -20.74 23.56
N TYR A 144 -4.29 -20.87 22.23
CA TYR A 144 -5.07 -21.81 21.45
C TYR A 144 -4.41 -23.18 21.34
N LEU A 145 -3.06 -23.23 21.38
CA LEU A 145 -2.29 -24.46 21.24
C LEU A 145 -2.70 -25.53 22.27
N LYS A 146 -2.81 -25.14 23.54
CA LYS A 146 -3.23 -26.05 24.62
C LYS A 146 -4.68 -26.48 24.46
N THR A 147 -5.56 -25.56 24.05
CA THR A 147 -6.99 -25.82 23.85
C THR A 147 -7.22 -26.85 22.75
N TYR A 148 -6.49 -26.76 21.64
CA TYR A 148 -6.59 -27.70 20.53
C TYR A 148 -5.73 -28.95 20.70
N GLY A 149 -4.80 -28.97 21.67
CA GLY A 149 -3.82 -30.05 21.81
C GLY A 149 -2.89 -30.17 20.61
N MET A 150 -2.56 -29.04 19.97
CA MET A 150 -1.76 -28.95 18.75
C MET A 150 -0.52 -28.09 18.97
N THR A 151 0.55 -28.40 18.27
CA THR A 151 1.67 -27.48 18.06
C THR A 151 1.25 -26.33 17.14
N ALA A 152 1.98 -25.20 17.15
CA ALA A 152 1.72 -24.13 16.20
C ALA A 152 1.89 -24.58 14.75
N HIS A 153 2.80 -25.52 14.47
CA HIS A 153 2.99 -26.11 13.15
C HIS A 153 1.73 -26.83 12.67
N GLU A 154 1.17 -27.70 13.50
CA GLU A 154 -0.04 -28.45 13.19
C GLU A 154 -1.24 -27.53 12.99
N LEU A 155 -1.38 -26.51 13.86
CA LEU A 155 -2.46 -25.53 13.75
C LEU A 155 -2.33 -24.67 12.47
N ALA A 156 -1.12 -24.19 12.14
CA ALA A 156 -0.84 -23.48 10.90
C ALA A 156 -1.19 -24.33 9.67
N MET A 157 -0.69 -25.57 9.63
CA MET A 157 -0.94 -26.51 8.55
C MET A 157 -2.44 -26.79 8.39
N LYS A 158 -3.18 -26.95 9.49
CA LYS A 158 -4.62 -27.16 9.48
C LYS A 158 -5.36 -25.97 8.88
N MET A 159 -5.07 -24.75 9.32
CA MET A 159 -5.67 -23.53 8.76
C MET A 159 -5.37 -23.38 7.27
N ILE A 160 -4.12 -23.60 6.85
CA ILE A 160 -3.73 -23.48 5.43
C ILE A 160 -4.43 -24.52 4.55
N ARG A 161 -4.51 -25.78 5.01
CA ARG A 161 -5.19 -26.83 4.23
C ARG A 161 -6.69 -26.58 4.10
N GLU A 162 -7.33 -25.97 5.09
CA GLU A 162 -8.74 -25.58 4.98
C GLU A 162 -8.93 -24.40 4.03
N VAL A 163 -8.04 -23.41 4.07
CA VAL A 163 -8.01 -22.33 3.07
C VAL A 163 -7.84 -22.91 1.66
N LEU A 164 -6.91 -23.85 1.47
CA LEU A 164 -6.70 -24.53 0.19
C LEU A 164 -7.93 -25.31 -0.26
N ALA A 165 -8.58 -26.06 0.64
CA ALA A 165 -9.77 -26.84 0.33
C ALA A 165 -10.96 -25.96 -0.10
N GLU A 166 -11.14 -24.80 0.53
CA GLU A 166 -12.28 -23.91 0.25
C GLU A 166 -12.04 -22.95 -0.92
N THR A 167 -10.79 -22.58 -1.18
CA THR A 167 -10.48 -21.51 -2.13
C THR A 167 -9.56 -21.92 -3.27
N GLY A 168 -8.93 -23.10 -3.20
CA GLY A 168 -7.91 -23.53 -4.15
C GLY A 168 -6.58 -22.77 -4.03
N ILE A 169 -6.42 -21.94 -2.99
CA ILE A 169 -5.23 -21.09 -2.80
C ILE A 169 -4.39 -21.66 -1.64
N THR A 170 -3.12 -21.92 -1.94
CA THR A 170 -2.14 -22.34 -0.93
C THR A 170 -1.41 -21.13 -0.32
N ALA A 171 -0.71 -21.35 0.79
CA ALA A 171 -0.04 -20.30 1.55
C ALA A 171 1.35 -20.72 2.04
N THR A 172 2.14 -19.72 2.39
CA THR A 172 3.38 -19.88 3.16
C THR A 172 3.13 -19.35 4.57
N ALA A 173 3.63 -20.07 5.58
CA ALA A 173 3.59 -19.62 6.96
C ALA A 173 4.97 -19.52 7.60
N GLY A 174 5.07 -18.65 8.60
CA GLY A 174 6.19 -18.59 9.50
C GLY A 174 5.70 -18.62 10.95
N ILE A 175 6.45 -19.29 11.81
CA ILE A 175 6.14 -19.42 13.23
C ILE A 175 7.30 -18.82 14.00
N GLY A 176 7.01 -18.09 15.07
CA GLY A 176 8.08 -17.58 15.93
C GLY A 176 7.62 -17.15 17.31
N THR A 177 8.60 -16.88 18.17
CA THR A 177 8.37 -16.47 19.57
C THR A 177 7.87 -15.04 19.71
N ASN A 178 8.00 -14.24 18.64
CA ASN A 178 7.47 -12.89 18.51
C ASN A 178 7.05 -12.60 17.05
N MET A 179 6.36 -11.48 16.82
CA MET A 179 5.82 -11.12 15.50
C MET A 179 6.91 -10.88 14.44
N TYR A 180 8.07 -10.37 14.83
CA TYR A 180 9.20 -10.20 13.92
C TYR A 180 9.70 -11.56 13.43
N LEU A 181 9.96 -12.49 14.35
CA LEU A 181 10.50 -13.81 14.01
C LEU A 181 9.53 -14.65 13.18
N CYS A 182 8.22 -14.62 13.47
CA CYS A 182 7.27 -15.36 12.62
C CYS A 182 7.22 -14.77 11.19
N LYS A 183 7.31 -13.44 11.05
CA LYS A 183 7.37 -12.76 9.76
C LYS A 183 8.66 -13.08 8.99
N ILE A 184 9.81 -13.06 9.66
CA ILE A 184 11.10 -13.41 9.05
C ILE A 184 11.18 -14.89 8.68
N ALA A 185 10.67 -15.78 9.54
CA ALA A 185 10.58 -17.21 9.25
C ALA A 185 9.81 -17.44 7.95
N MET A 186 8.69 -16.73 7.78
CA MET A 186 7.88 -16.80 6.57
C MET A 186 8.60 -16.23 5.34
N ASP A 187 9.13 -15.01 5.43
CA ASP A 187 9.63 -14.26 4.28
C ASP A 187 10.98 -14.76 3.77
N ILE A 188 11.89 -15.14 4.67
CA ILE A 188 13.27 -15.49 4.32
C ILE A 188 13.47 -17.00 4.25
N VAL A 189 12.96 -17.73 5.24
CA VAL A 189 13.23 -19.18 5.36
C VAL A 189 12.20 -19.97 4.58
N ALA A 190 10.91 -19.86 4.93
CA ALA A 190 9.84 -20.67 4.35
C ALA A 190 9.70 -20.46 2.84
N LYS A 191 9.79 -19.21 2.33
CA LYS A 191 9.67 -18.93 0.89
C LYS A 191 10.74 -19.63 0.03
N LYS A 192 11.91 -19.97 0.61
CA LYS A 192 13.02 -20.69 -0.04
C LYS A 192 12.96 -22.20 0.11
N MET A 193 12.16 -22.71 1.06
CA MET A 193 12.00 -24.15 1.26
C MET A 193 11.25 -24.81 0.09
N PRO A 194 11.53 -26.09 -0.21
CA PRO A 194 10.67 -26.89 -1.07
C PRO A 194 9.24 -26.92 -0.51
N PRO A 195 8.22 -26.70 -1.34
CA PRO A 195 6.84 -26.90 -0.92
C PRO A 195 6.54 -28.37 -0.65
N ASP A 196 5.54 -28.65 0.18
CA ASP A 196 4.93 -29.97 0.27
C ASP A 196 4.04 -30.26 -0.97
N LYS A 197 3.36 -31.42 -0.96
CA LYS A 197 2.46 -31.84 -2.05
C LYS A 197 1.30 -30.86 -2.33
N ASP A 198 0.92 -30.06 -1.33
CA ASP A 198 -0.20 -29.12 -1.37
C ASP A 198 0.31 -27.67 -1.62
N GLY A 199 1.61 -27.51 -1.92
CA GLY A 199 2.24 -26.21 -2.14
C GLY A 199 2.62 -25.46 -0.86
N VAL A 200 2.38 -26.05 0.32
CA VAL A 200 2.53 -25.41 1.63
C VAL A 200 4.00 -25.34 2.01
N ARG A 201 4.39 -24.23 2.64
CA ARG A 201 5.73 -24.03 3.21
C ARG A 201 5.60 -23.41 4.60
N ILE A 202 6.25 -24.03 5.58
CA ILE A 202 6.25 -23.54 6.97
C ILE A 202 7.69 -23.56 7.47
N ALA A 203 8.12 -22.45 8.07
CA ALA A 203 9.38 -22.38 8.79
C ALA A 203 9.15 -21.80 10.19
N GLU A 204 10.10 -22.07 11.09
CA GLU A 204 9.99 -21.70 12.50
C GLU A 204 11.30 -21.06 12.95
N LEU A 205 11.20 -19.96 13.69
CA LEU A 205 12.35 -19.27 14.27
C LEU A 205 12.07 -18.85 15.72
N ASP A 206 13.02 -19.16 16.58
CA ASP A 206 13.25 -18.49 17.87
C ASP A 206 14.47 -17.56 17.77
N GLU A 207 14.76 -16.83 18.83
CA GLU A 207 15.85 -15.85 18.84
C GLU A 207 17.21 -16.50 18.52
N MET A 208 17.45 -17.73 18.97
CA MET A 208 18.75 -18.38 18.82
C MET A 208 18.93 -19.04 17.46
N SER A 209 17.89 -19.68 16.93
CA SER A 209 17.86 -20.20 15.56
C SER A 209 17.93 -19.07 14.54
N TYR A 210 17.25 -17.94 14.78
CA TYR A 210 17.39 -16.72 13.98
C TYR A 210 18.84 -16.27 13.87
N ARG A 211 19.53 -16.08 15.00
CA ARG A 211 20.93 -15.63 15.04
C ARG A 211 21.85 -16.61 14.31
N ARG A 212 21.68 -17.91 14.55
CA ARG A 212 22.50 -18.96 13.91
C ARG A 212 22.28 -19.04 12.40
N GLN A 213 21.05 -18.84 11.92
CA GLN A 213 20.71 -19.05 10.52
C GLN A 213 20.83 -17.78 9.67
N LEU A 214 20.55 -16.60 10.23
CA LEU A 214 20.29 -15.39 9.46
C LEU A 214 21.23 -14.22 9.74
N TRP A 215 22.13 -14.29 10.72
CA TRP A 215 23.07 -13.20 10.95
C TRP A 215 23.99 -12.90 9.77
N GLU A 216 24.30 -13.88 8.93
CA GLU A 216 25.13 -13.71 7.72
C GLU A 216 24.27 -13.53 6.45
N HIS A 217 22.94 -13.50 6.57
CA HIS A 217 22.05 -13.42 5.42
C HIS A 217 22.18 -12.06 4.72
N THR A 218 22.27 -12.11 3.39
CA THR A 218 22.27 -10.94 2.50
C THR A 218 21.28 -11.14 1.35
N PRO A 219 20.68 -10.06 0.82
CA PRO A 219 20.85 -8.67 1.23
C PRO A 219 20.06 -8.30 2.49
N LEU A 220 20.51 -7.26 3.22
CA LEU A 220 19.79 -6.69 4.37
C LEU A 220 18.34 -6.29 4.05
N THR A 221 18.04 -5.98 2.79
CA THR A 221 16.70 -5.59 2.35
C THR A 221 15.67 -6.73 2.38
N ASP A 222 16.10 -7.98 2.61
CA ASP A 222 15.19 -9.11 2.81
C ASP A 222 14.54 -9.10 4.20
N PHE A 223 15.14 -8.41 5.17
CA PHE A 223 14.59 -8.33 6.51
C PHE A 223 13.45 -7.32 6.59
N TRP A 224 12.38 -7.71 7.27
CA TRP A 224 11.25 -6.85 7.55
C TRP A 224 11.71 -5.55 8.21
N ARG A 225 11.10 -4.42 7.82
CA ARG A 225 11.47 -3.04 8.21
C ARG A 225 12.81 -2.50 7.67
N VAL A 226 13.66 -3.30 7.01
CA VAL A 226 14.92 -2.81 6.43
C VAL A 226 14.77 -2.52 4.93
N GLY A 227 14.54 -1.25 4.59
CA GLY A 227 14.47 -0.80 3.19
C GLY A 227 15.82 -0.43 2.58
N ARG A 228 15.85 -0.25 1.25
CA ARG A 228 17.03 0.24 0.50
C ARG A 228 17.67 1.49 1.10
N GLY A 229 16.85 2.41 1.63
CA GLY A 229 17.35 3.63 2.27
C GLY A 229 18.15 3.39 3.54
N ILE A 230 17.77 2.39 4.34
CA ILE A 230 18.53 1.99 5.55
C ILE A 230 19.79 1.25 5.11
N ALA A 231 19.65 0.24 4.24
CA ALA A 231 20.78 -0.54 3.73
C ALA A 231 21.87 0.35 3.12
N ASN A 232 21.49 1.29 2.24
CA ASN A 232 22.44 2.22 1.61
C ASN A 232 23.14 3.18 2.59
N ARG A 233 22.54 3.49 3.75
CA ARG A 233 23.19 4.29 4.80
C ARG A 233 24.19 3.47 5.61
N LEU A 234 23.96 2.16 5.74
CA LEU A 234 24.84 1.24 6.46
C LEU A 234 26.03 0.78 5.60
N THR A 235 25.82 0.57 4.30
CA THR A 235 26.84 0.06 3.37
C THR A 235 28.18 0.81 3.40
N PRO A 236 28.26 2.15 3.45
CA PRO A 236 29.53 2.88 3.51
C PRO A 236 30.38 2.57 4.74
N TYR A 237 29.76 2.00 5.78
CA TYR A 237 30.41 1.62 7.04
C TYR A 237 30.71 0.12 7.12
N GLY A 238 30.53 -0.63 6.03
CA GLY A 238 30.78 -2.06 5.99
C GLY A 238 29.71 -2.91 6.68
N ILE A 239 28.60 -2.31 7.12
CA ILE A 239 27.49 -3.02 7.77
C ILE A 239 26.56 -3.56 6.68
N LEU A 240 26.61 -4.87 6.43
CA LEU A 240 25.91 -5.52 5.31
C LEU A 240 24.92 -6.61 5.74
N THR A 241 24.93 -6.99 7.02
CA THR A 241 24.13 -8.09 7.57
C THR A 241 23.51 -7.73 8.92
N MET A 242 22.55 -8.53 9.40
CA MET A 242 22.01 -8.38 10.75
C MET A 242 23.05 -8.67 11.83
N GLY A 243 24.00 -9.59 11.58
CA GLY A 243 25.11 -9.85 12.48
C GLY A 243 26.05 -8.66 12.64
N ASP A 244 26.27 -7.89 11.56
CA ASP A 244 27.07 -6.67 11.63
C ASP A 244 26.38 -5.58 12.46
N ILE A 245 25.06 -5.44 12.32
CA ILE A 245 24.26 -4.51 13.14
C ILE A 245 24.31 -4.91 14.61
N ALA A 246 24.11 -6.20 14.91
CA ALA A 246 24.16 -6.72 16.28
C ALA A 246 25.55 -6.51 16.91
N ARG A 247 26.63 -6.68 16.14
CA ARG A 247 27.99 -6.38 16.60
C ARG A 247 28.20 -4.88 16.83
N CYS A 248 27.77 -4.05 15.88
CA CYS A 248 27.84 -2.60 15.98
C CYS A 248 27.04 -2.07 17.19
N SER A 249 25.92 -2.71 17.55
CA SER A 249 25.14 -2.31 18.72
C SER A 249 25.86 -2.60 20.04
N VAL A 250 26.77 -3.58 20.08
CA VAL A 250 27.58 -3.88 21.27
C VAL A 250 28.80 -2.96 21.36
N GLU A 251 29.45 -2.69 20.23
CA GLU A 251 30.71 -1.94 20.20
C GLU A 251 30.47 -0.42 20.15
N HIS A 252 29.46 0.03 19.39
CA HIS A 252 29.25 1.42 19.00
C HIS A 252 27.75 1.77 18.84
N GLU A 253 26.92 1.46 19.84
CA GLU A 253 25.48 1.72 19.79
C GLU A 253 25.10 3.16 19.40
N ASP A 254 25.77 4.15 20.02
CA ASP A 254 25.56 5.58 19.77
C ASP A 254 25.66 5.96 18.30
N PHE A 255 26.48 5.24 17.52
CA PHE A 255 26.62 5.47 16.09
C PHE A 255 25.32 5.16 15.33
N LEU A 256 24.63 4.06 15.67
CA LEU A 256 23.35 3.70 15.07
C LEU A 256 22.28 4.75 15.38
N TYR A 257 22.23 5.25 16.63
CA TYR A 257 21.34 6.34 17.02
C TYR A 257 21.66 7.66 16.30
N LYS A 258 22.93 7.98 16.06
CA LYS A 258 23.31 9.15 15.25
C LYS A 258 22.83 9.03 13.80
N LEU A 259 22.82 7.82 13.23
CA LEU A 259 22.38 7.59 11.84
C LEU A 259 20.86 7.57 11.67
N PHE A 260 20.13 6.96 12.62
CA PHE A 260 18.71 6.64 12.47
C PHE A 260 17.79 7.30 13.51
N GLY A 261 18.35 8.00 14.49
CA GLY A 261 17.60 8.52 15.63
C GLY A 261 16.98 7.38 16.45
N VAL A 262 15.79 7.63 16.99
CA VAL A 262 15.02 6.65 17.77
C VAL A 262 14.72 5.34 17.01
N ASN A 263 14.73 5.36 15.67
CA ASN A 263 14.50 4.16 14.87
C ASN A 263 15.68 3.17 14.91
N ALA A 264 16.83 3.57 15.46
CA ALA A 264 17.96 2.67 15.69
C ALA A 264 17.58 1.53 16.64
N GLU A 265 16.76 1.81 17.66
CA GLU A 265 16.28 0.83 18.63
C GLU A 265 15.61 -0.36 17.94
N LEU A 266 14.67 -0.10 17.03
CA LEU A 266 14.00 -1.14 16.24
C LEU A 266 15.00 -1.98 15.43
N LEU A 267 15.99 -1.32 14.81
CA LEU A 267 16.99 -2.00 14.00
C LEU A 267 17.90 -2.90 14.85
N ILE A 268 18.26 -2.44 16.05
CA ILE A 268 19.07 -3.18 17.02
C ILE A 268 18.27 -4.37 17.55
N ASP A 269 17.05 -4.15 18.02
CA ASP A 269 16.18 -5.21 18.53
C ASP A 269 15.97 -6.32 17.50
N HIS A 270 15.63 -5.95 16.26
CA HIS A 270 15.45 -6.90 15.15
C HIS A 270 16.75 -7.63 14.80
N ALA A 271 17.92 -6.98 14.90
CA ALA A 271 19.21 -7.65 14.72
C ALA A 271 19.47 -8.75 15.76
N TRP A 272 18.90 -8.63 16.96
CA TRP A 272 18.95 -9.66 18.01
C TRP A 272 17.77 -10.65 17.97
N GLY A 273 16.84 -10.49 17.03
CA GLY A 273 15.62 -11.30 16.91
C GLY A 273 14.56 -10.95 17.95
N TRP A 274 14.68 -9.79 18.59
CA TRP A 274 13.80 -9.31 19.65
C TRP A 274 12.71 -8.40 19.07
N GLU A 275 11.47 -8.58 19.53
CA GLU A 275 10.35 -7.71 19.22
C GLU A 275 9.37 -7.72 20.41
N PRO A 276 9.33 -6.66 21.23
CA PRO A 276 8.53 -6.63 22.45
C PRO A 276 7.04 -6.39 22.18
N VAL A 277 6.66 -5.86 21.01
CA VAL A 277 5.26 -5.57 20.69
C VAL A 277 4.45 -6.87 20.64
N THR A 278 3.32 -6.86 21.35
CA THR A 278 2.37 -7.97 21.44
C THR A 278 1.11 -7.67 20.63
N MET A 279 0.27 -8.68 20.41
CA MET A 279 -1.03 -8.48 19.77
C MET A 279 -1.91 -7.49 20.57
N GLU A 280 -1.85 -7.55 21.91
CA GLU A 280 -2.51 -6.58 22.79
C GLU A 280 -2.05 -5.14 22.52
N TYR A 281 -0.74 -4.90 22.37
CA TYR A 281 -0.21 -3.59 22.01
C TYR A 281 -0.67 -3.15 20.61
N VAL A 282 -0.68 -4.05 19.63
CA VAL A 282 -1.19 -3.75 18.28
C VAL A 282 -2.66 -3.32 18.33
N LYS A 283 -3.49 -3.99 19.13
CA LYS A 283 -4.93 -3.72 19.22
C LYS A 283 -5.25 -2.48 20.07
N SER A 284 -4.42 -2.16 21.05
CA SER A 284 -4.58 -0.98 21.91
C SER A 284 -3.96 0.29 21.31
N TYR A 285 -3.03 0.17 20.36
CA TYR A 285 -2.37 1.32 19.75
C TYR A 285 -3.38 2.29 19.11
N ARG A 286 -3.25 3.57 19.46
CA ARG A 286 -4.01 4.67 18.85
C ARG A 286 -3.01 5.72 18.37
N PRO A 287 -2.94 6.01 17.06
CA PRO A 287 -2.04 7.03 16.56
C PRO A 287 -2.49 8.41 17.07
N GLU A 288 -1.52 9.26 17.43
CA GLU A 288 -1.77 10.64 17.85
C GLU A 288 -2.44 11.47 16.74
N ALA A 289 -2.00 11.26 15.49
CA ALA A 289 -2.57 11.90 14.32
C ALA A 289 -2.98 10.86 13.26
N LYS A 290 -4.16 11.07 12.67
CA LYS A 290 -4.66 10.28 11.55
C LYS A 290 -4.60 11.10 10.28
N SER A 291 -4.38 10.44 9.15
CA SER A 291 -4.43 11.05 7.83
C SER A 291 -5.15 10.16 6.83
N ILE A 292 -5.71 10.79 5.79
CA ILE A 292 -6.24 10.12 4.60
C ILE A 292 -5.47 10.70 3.43
N SER A 293 -5.01 9.86 2.51
CA SER A 293 -4.33 10.32 1.31
C SER A 293 -4.97 9.74 0.05
N SER A 294 -5.07 10.57 -0.97
CA SER A 294 -5.52 10.20 -2.29
C SER A 294 -4.43 10.54 -3.29
N GLY A 295 -3.87 9.51 -3.94
CA GLY A 295 -2.85 9.65 -4.96
C GLY A 295 -3.36 9.14 -6.31
N GLN A 296 -2.96 9.80 -7.39
CA GLN A 296 -3.23 9.33 -8.73
C GLN A 296 -2.06 9.61 -9.69
N VAL A 297 -1.78 8.62 -10.54
CA VAL A 297 -0.90 8.76 -11.70
C VAL A 297 -1.78 8.96 -12.93
N LEU A 298 -1.54 10.04 -13.65
CA LEU A 298 -2.33 10.46 -14.81
C LEU A 298 -1.97 9.61 -16.03
N THR A 299 -2.95 9.37 -16.90
CA THR A 299 -2.82 8.50 -18.07
C THR A 299 -1.83 9.03 -19.10
N CYS A 300 -1.75 10.35 -19.27
CA CYS A 300 -0.76 11.06 -20.07
C CYS A 300 -0.18 12.26 -19.30
N ALA A 301 0.72 13.00 -19.94
CA ALA A 301 1.28 14.22 -19.39
C ALA A 301 0.23 15.34 -19.48
N TYR A 302 -0.22 15.85 -18.33
CA TYR A 302 -1.26 16.87 -18.27
C TYR A 302 -0.65 18.27 -18.18
N THR A 303 -1.33 19.26 -18.75
CA THR A 303 -1.01 20.67 -18.50
C THR A 303 -1.35 21.06 -17.06
N SER A 304 -0.82 22.19 -16.60
CA SER A 304 -1.16 22.77 -15.30
C SER A 304 -2.67 23.03 -15.15
N ALA A 305 -3.33 23.52 -16.20
CA ALA A 305 -4.78 23.75 -16.18
C ALA A 305 -5.58 22.44 -16.03
N GLN A 306 -5.25 21.39 -16.78
CA GLN A 306 -5.89 20.07 -16.66
C GLN A 306 -5.64 19.46 -15.28
N ALA A 307 -4.41 19.52 -14.78
CA ALA A 307 -4.07 19.01 -13.45
C ALA A 307 -4.80 19.76 -12.33
N ARG A 308 -5.04 21.08 -12.49
CA ARG A 308 -5.86 21.86 -11.56
C ARG A 308 -7.28 21.30 -11.46
N ASN A 309 -7.92 20.99 -12.58
CA ASN A 309 -9.26 20.38 -12.58
C ASN A 309 -9.28 19.09 -11.74
N VAL A 310 -8.32 18.21 -11.98
CA VAL A 310 -8.18 16.94 -11.25
C VAL A 310 -8.00 17.16 -9.74
N VAL A 311 -7.18 18.12 -9.35
CA VAL A 311 -6.95 18.44 -7.93
C VAL A 311 -8.22 18.94 -7.23
N LEU A 312 -9.05 19.71 -7.93
CA LEU A 312 -10.34 20.16 -7.41
C LEU A 312 -11.35 18.99 -7.29
N GLU A 313 -11.34 18.05 -8.23
CA GLU A 313 -12.12 16.80 -8.11
C GLU A 313 -11.69 15.95 -6.91
N MET A 314 -10.37 15.90 -6.65
CA MET A 314 -9.82 15.22 -5.48
C MET A 314 -10.30 15.88 -4.17
N ALA A 315 -10.29 17.22 -4.10
CA ALA A 315 -10.77 17.95 -2.93
C ALA A 315 -12.27 17.70 -2.65
N ASP A 316 -13.09 17.68 -3.70
CA ASP A 316 -14.53 17.35 -3.61
C ASP A 316 -14.78 15.93 -3.09
N SER A 317 -14.07 14.96 -3.67
CA SER A 317 -14.18 13.55 -3.26
C SER A 317 -13.74 13.35 -1.81
N VAL A 318 -12.69 14.03 -1.40
CA VAL A 318 -12.17 14.01 -0.03
C VAL A 318 -13.18 14.63 0.93
N SER A 319 -13.80 15.76 0.60
CA SER A 319 -14.84 16.37 1.43
C SER A 319 -16.00 15.40 1.67
N LEU A 320 -16.48 14.73 0.62
CA LEU A 320 -17.52 13.70 0.75
C LEU A 320 -17.08 12.53 1.65
N ASP A 321 -15.84 12.06 1.53
CA ASP A 321 -15.28 10.99 2.37
C ASP A 321 -15.16 11.41 3.85
N LEU A 322 -14.76 12.66 4.10
CA LEU A 322 -14.71 13.24 5.45
C LEU A 322 -16.10 13.32 6.08
N ILE A 323 -17.11 13.76 5.33
CA ILE A 323 -18.50 13.81 5.79
C ILE A 323 -19.02 12.41 6.10
N ASP A 324 -18.76 11.42 5.23
CA ASP A 324 -19.20 10.05 5.45
C ASP A 324 -18.61 9.44 6.73
N LYS A 325 -17.34 9.77 7.01
CA LYS A 325 -16.60 9.29 8.19
C LYS A 325 -16.78 10.18 9.43
N ARG A 326 -17.53 11.28 9.35
CA ARG A 326 -17.68 12.30 10.41
C ARG A 326 -16.35 12.88 10.91
N LEU A 327 -15.42 13.06 9.99
CA LEU A 327 -14.09 13.60 10.26
C LEU A 327 -13.99 15.04 9.76
N VAL A 328 -13.13 15.82 10.40
CA VAL A 328 -12.74 17.16 9.95
C VAL A 328 -11.22 17.30 9.99
N THR A 329 -10.70 18.26 9.24
CA THR A 329 -9.26 18.50 9.08
C THR A 329 -8.96 19.99 9.11
N ASP A 330 -7.76 20.32 9.59
CA ASP A 330 -7.20 21.65 9.56
C ASP A 330 -5.87 21.70 8.79
N GLN A 331 -5.47 20.62 8.10
CA GLN A 331 -4.24 20.56 7.33
C GLN A 331 -4.37 19.75 6.06
N LEU A 332 -3.97 20.38 4.96
CA LEU A 332 -3.91 19.79 3.63
C LEU A 332 -2.48 19.85 3.10
N VAL A 333 -2.03 18.76 2.49
CA VAL A 333 -0.72 18.64 1.86
C VAL A 333 -0.90 18.18 0.43
N LEU A 334 -0.31 18.91 -0.51
CA LEU A 334 -0.37 18.59 -1.93
C LEU A 334 1.04 18.34 -2.45
N THR A 335 1.19 17.24 -3.18
CA THR A 335 2.41 16.91 -3.92
C THR A 335 2.09 16.74 -5.40
N VAL A 336 2.81 17.48 -6.25
CA VAL A 336 2.70 17.43 -7.71
C VAL A 336 3.99 16.86 -8.30
N GLY A 337 3.89 15.67 -8.89
CA GLY A 337 4.98 15.05 -9.64
C GLY A 337 4.89 15.41 -11.12
N TYR A 338 5.97 16.01 -11.64
CA TYR A 338 6.07 16.40 -13.03
C TYR A 338 6.43 15.23 -13.96
N ASP A 339 6.08 15.37 -15.23
CA ASP A 339 6.32 14.38 -16.26
C ASP A 339 7.71 14.52 -16.90
N ILE A 340 8.27 13.39 -17.36
CA ILE A 340 9.52 13.33 -18.14
C ILE A 340 9.45 14.19 -19.40
N GLU A 341 8.28 14.31 -20.03
CA GLU A 341 8.06 15.06 -21.26
C GLU A 341 8.37 16.55 -21.09
N SER A 342 8.31 17.05 -19.85
CA SER A 342 8.71 18.42 -19.53
C SER A 342 10.19 18.70 -19.81
N LEU A 343 11.04 17.66 -19.78
CA LEU A 343 12.47 17.79 -20.08
C LEU A 343 12.82 17.32 -21.50
N THR A 344 11.98 16.49 -22.14
CA THR A 344 12.22 16.05 -23.53
C THR A 344 11.68 17.05 -24.56
N ARG A 345 10.66 17.84 -24.22
CA ARG A 345 10.13 18.90 -25.09
C ARG A 345 11.02 20.12 -25.01
N LEU A 346 11.68 20.47 -26.12
CA LEU A 346 12.62 21.60 -26.21
C LEU A 346 12.00 22.93 -25.74
N GLU A 347 10.74 23.18 -26.11
CA GLU A 347 10.00 24.40 -25.76
C GLU A 347 9.82 24.58 -24.25
N ILE A 348 9.54 23.49 -23.52
CA ILE A 348 9.36 23.50 -22.07
C ILE A 348 10.73 23.50 -21.38
N ARG A 349 11.64 22.67 -21.88
CA ARG A 349 13.00 22.54 -21.35
C ARG A 349 13.76 23.85 -21.36
N ALA A 350 13.63 24.65 -22.42
CA ALA A 350 14.28 25.95 -22.55
C ALA A 350 13.83 26.96 -21.47
N LYS A 351 12.61 26.83 -20.95
CA LYS A 351 12.06 27.69 -19.90
C LYS A 351 12.40 27.20 -18.49
N TYR A 352 12.74 25.92 -18.34
CA TYR A 352 12.93 25.29 -17.04
C TYR A 352 14.39 25.24 -16.57
N ASN A 353 14.70 26.09 -15.59
CA ASN A 353 16.01 26.17 -14.92
C ASN A 353 16.01 25.56 -13.50
N GLY A 354 14.96 24.81 -13.14
CA GLY A 354 14.83 24.24 -11.79
C GLY A 354 15.64 22.95 -11.58
N LYS A 355 15.55 22.41 -10.36
CA LYS A 355 16.25 21.17 -9.99
C LYS A 355 15.70 19.97 -10.74
N ILE A 356 16.59 19.06 -11.11
CA ILE A 356 16.28 17.79 -11.78
C ILE A 356 16.73 16.67 -10.85
N THR A 357 15.93 15.61 -10.79
CA THR A 357 16.26 14.38 -10.08
C THR A 357 16.14 13.20 -11.04
N THR A 358 16.60 12.04 -10.59
CA THR A 358 16.59 10.81 -11.37
C THR A 358 15.51 9.89 -10.81
N ASP A 359 14.62 9.40 -11.69
CA ASP A 359 13.58 8.47 -11.30
C ASP A 359 14.13 7.04 -11.07
N HIS A 360 13.26 6.13 -10.65
CA HIS A 360 13.64 4.73 -10.41
C HIS A 360 14.25 4.02 -11.64
N TYR A 361 13.89 4.45 -12.85
CA TYR A 361 14.37 3.90 -14.11
C TYR A 361 15.60 4.64 -14.66
N GLY A 362 16.23 5.51 -13.87
CA GLY A 362 17.43 6.25 -14.30
C GLY A 362 17.13 7.47 -15.18
N ARG A 363 15.86 7.86 -15.34
CA ARG A 363 15.47 8.97 -16.23
C ARG A 363 15.46 10.29 -15.48
N GLN A 364 15.86 11.35 -16.15
CA GLN A 364 15.80 12.70 -15.61
C GLN A 364 14.36 13.21 -15.57
N VAL A 365 13.94 13.73 -14.42
CA VAL A 365 12.63 14.35 -14.18
C VAL A 365 12.78 15.63 -13.35
N PRO A 366 11.92 16.64 -13.55
CA PRO A 366 11.88 17.79 -12.63
C PRO A 366 11.58 17.34 -11.20
N VAL A 367 12.18 17.99 -10.21
CA VAL A 367 11.83 17.76 -8.80
C VAL A 367 10.36 18.10 -8.57
N HIS A 368 9.66 17.25 -7.82
CA HIS A 368 8.25 17.44 -7.50
C HIS A 368 8.00 18.75 -6.75
N ALA A 369 6.85 19.37 -6.99
CA ALA A 369 6.37 20.44 -6.12
C ALA A 369 5.65 19.84 -4.91
N HIS A 370 5.83 20.46 -3.75
CA HIS A 370 5.23 20.03 -2.49
C HIS A 370 4.86 21.25 -1.67
N GLY A 371 3.71 21.21 -1.01
CA GLY A 371 3.34 22.26 -0.08
C GLY A 371 2.25 21.84 0.89
N THR A 372 2.14 22.64 1.95
CA THR A 372 1.17 22.46 3.03
C THR A 372 0.37 23.74 3.19
N ILE A 373 -0.93 23.61 3.46
CA ILE A 373 -1.78 24.71 3.89
C ILE A 373 -2.56 24.28 5.13
N ASN A 374 -2.62 25.17 6.12
CA ASN A 374 -3.42 24.97 7.32
C ASN A 374 -4.72 25.78 7.20
N ILE A 375 -5.76 25.30 7.86
CA ILE A 375 -7.07 25.94 7.97
C ILE A 375 -7.23 26.33 9.43
N GLU A 376 -7.74 27.53 9.70
CA GLU A 376 -7.86 28.05 11.07
C GLU A 376 -8.78 27.19 11.94
N HIS A 377 -9.87 26.70 11.34
CA HIS A 377 -10.83 25.84 12.01
C HIS A 377 -10.95 24.50 11.28
N PRO A 378 -10.87 23.37 12.00
CA PRO A 378 -11.07 22.05 11.40
C PRO A 378 -12.44 21.97 10.70
N THR A 379 -12.43 21.59 9.41
CA THR A 379 -13.64 21.57 8.58
C THR A 379 -13.70 20.35 7.67
N SER A 380 -14.91 20.04 7.20
CA SER A 380 -15.19 19.11 6.10
C SER A 380 -15.92 19.78 4.94
N SER A 381 -16.11 21.11 4.99
CA SER A 381 -16.80 21.91 3.96
C SER A 381 -16.13 21.76 2.60
N VAL A 382 -16.90 21.40 1.57
CA VAL A 382 -16.36 21.26 0.23
C VAL A 382 -15.87 22.60 -0.31
N LYS A 383 -16.60 23.68 -0.02
CA LYS A 383 -16.23 25.03 -0.46
C LYS A 383 -14.85 25.41 0.09
N ILE A 384 -14.68 25.36 1.41
CA ILE A 384 -13.43 25.76 2.07
C ILE A 384 -12.26 24.87 1.62
N LEU A 385 -12.46 23.55 1.61
CA LEU A 385 -11.41 22.61 1.20
C LEU A 385 -10.99 22.82 -0.26
N THR A 386 -11.96 23.00 -1.16
CA THR A 386 -11.68 23.23 -2.59
C THR A 386 -10.93 24.55 -2.80
N GLU A 387 -11.35 25.62 -2.13
CA GLU A 387 -10.67 26.93 -2.19
C GLU A 387 -9.23 26.84 -1.68
N LYS A 388 -9.02 26.20 -0.53
CA LYS A 388 -7.67 26.05 0.07
C LYS A 388 -6.75 25.14 -0.75
N VAL A 389 -7.28 24.08 -1.33
CA VAL A 389 -6.52 23.22 -2.24
C VAL A 389 -6.17 23.98 -3.54
N ALA A 390 -7.09 24.79 -4.07
CA ALA A 390 -6.83 25.62 -5.24
C ALA A 390 -5.72 26.64 -4.98
N GLU A 391 -5.81 27.37 -3.87
CA GLU A 391 -4.78 28.31 -3.39
C GLU A 391 -3.42 27.62 -3.27
N LEU A 392 -3.39 26.44 -2.65
CA LEU A 392 -2.17 25.66 -2.50
C LEU A 392 -1.60 25.21 -3.85
N TYR A 393 -2.45 24.74 -4.77
CA TYR A 393 -2.04 24.32 -6.10
C TYR A 393 -1.40 25.49 -6.87
N ASP A 394 -2.12 26.61 -6.96
CA ASP A 394 -1.69 27.80 -7.71
C ASP A 394 -0.38 28.38 -7.15
N ARG A 395 -0.13 28.22 -5.84
CA ARG A 395 1.11 28.64 -5.18
C ARG A 395 2.33 27.77 -5.49
N ILE A 396 2.16 26.45 -5.64
CA ILE A 396 3.29 25.50 -5.74
C ILE A 396 3.59 25.03 -7.17
N ILE A 397 2.62 25.15 -8.08
CA ILE A 397 2.74 24.63 -9.44
C ILE A 397 3.70 25.47 -10.28
N ASN A 398 4.50 24.81 -11.11
CA ASN A 398 5.17 25.47 -12.23
C ASN A 398 4.24 25.40 -13.47
N PRO A 399 3.80 26.53 -14.02
CA PRO A 399 2.79 26.56 -15.08
C PRO A 399 3.30 26.01 -16.42
N ASP A 400 4.62 26.01 -16.67
CA ASP A 400 5.23 25.53 -17.91
C ASP A 400 5.44 24.00 -17.91
N LEU A 401 5.49 23.36 -16.73
CA LEU A 401 5.76 21.92 -16.62
C LEU A 401 4.49 21.08 -16.80
N LEU A 402 4.68 19.88 -17.34
CA LEU A 402 3.62 18.89 -17.45
C LEU A 402 3.55 18.04 -16.18
N VAL A 403 2.35 17.66 -15.78
CA VAL A 403 2.07 16.89 -14.56
C VAL A 403 1.81 15.43 -14.90
N ARG A 404 2.38 14.52 -14.11
CA ARG A 404 2.14 13.06 -14.20
C ARG A 404 1.48 12.48 -12.97
N ARG A 405 1.71 13.05 -11.78
CA ARG A 405 1.23 12.49 -10.52
C ARG A 405 0.73 13.58 -9.60
N LEU A 406 -0.39 13.32 -8.94
CA LEU A 406 -1.00 14.20 -7.95
C LEU A 406 -1.28 13.39 -6.69
N THR A 407 -0.86 13.91 -5.52
CA THR A 407 -1.17 13.33 -4.22
C THR A 407 -1.68 14.41 -3.29
N LEU A 408 -2.93 14.27 -2.83
CA LEU A 408 -3.54 15.10 -1.80
C LEU A 408 -3.61 14.29 -0.51
N SER A 409 -2.99 14.80 0.55
CA SER A 409 -3.05 14.25 1.90
C SER A 409 -3.80 15.19 2.82
N ILE A 410 -4.65 14.61 3.65
CA ILE A 410 -5.49 15.28 4.62
C ILE A 410 -5.03 14.80 5.98
N ASN A 411 -4.47 15.70 6.76
CA ASN A 411 -3.77 15.37 7.98
C ASN A 411 -4.55 15.89 9.19
N ARG A 412 -4.08 15.51 10.40
CA ARG A 412 -4.66 15.93 11.68
C ARG A 412 -6.18 15.72 11.74
N LEU A 413 -6.62 14.55 11.25
CA LEU A 413 -8.03 14.19 11.25
C LEU A 413 -8.53 14.01 12.68
N ILE A 414 -9.63 14.69 12.97
CA ILE A 414 -10.32 14.61 14.26
C ILE A 414 -11.81 14.33 14.03
N HIS A 415 -12.45 13.65 14.97
CA HIS A 415 -13.89 13.43 14.90
C HIS A 415 -14.61 14.74 15.18
N GLU A 416 -15.70 15.00 14.46
CA GLU A 416 -16.43 16.28 14.57
C GLU A 416 -16.97 16.57 15.98
N GLU A 417 -17.26 15.52 16.76
CA GLU A 417 -17.72 15.63 18.15
C GLU A 417 -16.61 16.12 19.08
N ASP A 418 -15.37 15.73 18.82
CA ASP A 418 -14.21 16.12 19.63
C ASP A 418 -13.89 17.62 19.46
N VAL A 419 -14.22 18.20 18.30
CA VAL A 419 -13.99 19.63 18.03
C VAL A 419 -14.86 20.51 18.91
N LYS A 420 -16.14 20.16 19.06
CA LYS A 420 -17.10 20.93 19.86
C LYS A 420 -16.76 20.97 21.35
N SER A 421 -16.03 19.97 21.84
CA SER A 421 -15.58 19.88 23.22
C SER A 421 -14.35 20.74 23.55
N ARG A 422 -13.65 21.30 22.55
CA ARG A 422 -12.47 22.13 22.78
C ARG A 422 -12.90 23.59 23.01
N PRO A 423 -12.62 24.17 24.19
CA PRO A 423 -12.91 25.58 24.41
C PRO A 423 -12.06 26.44 23.48
N GLN A 424 -12.70 27.19 22.59
CA GLN A 424 -12.02 28.25 21.84
C GLN A 424 -11.72 29.39 22.80
N ALA A 425 -10.45 29.57 23.13
CA ALA A 425 -10.01 30.76 23.85
C ALA A 425 -10.00 31.95 22.87
N MET A 426 -10.98 32.83 22.99
CA MET A 426 -11.02 34.09 22.24
C MET A 426 -10.47 35.20 23.12
N GLN A 427 -9.42 35.88 22.65
CA GLN A 427 -8.95 37.12 23.27
C GLN A 427 -9.83 38.26 22.78
N LEU A 428 -10.49 38.96 23.70
CA LEU A 428 -11.34 40.10 23.38
C LEU A 428 -10.51 41.38 23.22
N ASP A 429 -10.69 42.07 22.10
CA ASP A 429 -10.25 43.46 21.86
C ASP A 429 -11.39 44.48 22.11
N LEU A 430 -11.05 45.66 22.60
CA LEU A 430 -12.01 46.71 22.98
C LEU A 430 -12.66 47.40 21.77
N PHE A 431 -12.02 47.32 20.59
CA PHE A 431 -12.47 48.02 19.37
C PHE A 431 -13.25 47.11 18.41
N THR A 432 -13.51 45.85 18.78
CA THR A 432 -14.27 44.90 17.96
C THR A 432 -15.77 45.01 18.25
N ASP A 433 -16.60 45.18 17.21
CA ASP A 433 -18.05 45.04 17.33
C ASP A 433 -18.43 43.56 17.43
N TYR A 434 -18.59 43.08 18.65
CA TYR A 434 -18.93 41.68 18.94
C TYR A 434 -20.34 41.29 18.49
N GLU A 435 -21.28 42.23 18.36
CA GLU A 435 -22.63 41.93 17.88
C GLU A 435 -22.62 41.72 16.36
N GLU A 436 -21.84 42.51 15.63
CA GLU A 436 -21.59 42.28 14.21
C GLU A 436 -20.82 40.97 13.99
N LEU A 437 -19.74 40.73 14.73
CA LEU A 437 -18.94 39.50 14.62
C LEU A 437 -19.79 38.25 14.90
N LYS A 438 -20.65 38.29 15.93
CA LYS A 438 -21.55 37.19 16.25
C LYS A 438 -22.57 36.94 15.13
N ARG A 439 -23.16 37.99 14.57
CA ARG A 439 -24.07 37.86 13.41
C ARG A 439 -23.39 37.25 12.19
N GLN A 440 -22.13 37.63 11.94
CA GLN A 440 -21.33 37.05 10.86
C GLN A 440 -21.05 35.56 11.10
N GLN A 441 -20.66 35.18 12.32
CA GLN A 441 -20.44 33.78 12.70
C GLN A 441 -21.72 32.94 12.58
N GLU A 442 -22.85 33.42 13.10
CA GLU A 442 -24.14 32.73 13.00
C GLU A 442 -24.58 32.53 11.54
N ALA A 443 -24.36 33.54 10.68
CA ALA A 443 -24.65 33.44 9.26
C ALA A 443 -23.74 32.42 8.55
N GLU A 444 -22.44 32.40 8.89
CA GLU A 444 -21.48 31.45 8.36
C GLU A 444 -21.83 30.01 8.78
N GLU A 445 -22.13 29.79 10.06
CA GLU A 445 -22.57 28.50 10.58
C GLU A 445 -23.86 28.01 9.89
N ALA A 446 -24.83 28.90 9.66
CA ALA A 446 -26.07 28.56 8.98
C ALA A 446 -25.84 28.13 7.52
N GLU A 447 -24.95 28.81 6.79
CA GLU A 447 -24.59 28.43 5.42
C GLU A 447 -23.78 27.13 5.38
N LEU A 448 -22.85 26.90 6.32
CA LEU A 448 -22.13 25.64 6.45
C LEU A 448 -23.07 24.47 6.76
N ALA A 449 -24.05 24.67 7.65
CA ALA A 449 -25.06 23.66 7.96
C ALA A 449 -25.96 23.33 6.76
N LYS A 450 -26.28 24.33 5.94
CA LYS A 450 -27.02 24.15 4.68
C LYS A 450 -26.19 23.42 3.62
N GLU A 451 -24.91 23.76 3.48
CA GLU A 451 -23.97 23.03 2.62
C GLU A 451 -23.86 21.56 3.03
N ARG A 452 -23.65 21.29 4.32
CA ARG A 452 -23.56 19.94 4.86
C ARG A 452 -24.79 19.09 4.54
N ARG A 453 -26.00 19.63 4.78
CA ARG A 453 -27.26 18.92 4.44
C ARG A 453 -27.33 18.55 2.95
N ARG A 454 -26.85 19.40 2.05
CA ARG A 454 -26.78 19.09 0.61
C ARG A 454 -25.78 17.97 0.34
N GLN A 455 -24.59 18.01 0.95
CA GLN A 455 -23.57 16.96 0.77
C GLN A 455 -24.03 15.61 1.30
N GLU A 456 -24.70 15.58 2.46
CA GLU A 456 -25.30 14.35 3.01
C GLU A 456 -26.38 13.78 2.07
N ALA A 457 -27.19 14.64 1.43
CA ALA A 457 -28.15 14.20 0.42
C ALA A 457 -27.47 13.62 -0.82
N VAL A 458 -26.42 14.29 -1.34
CA VAL A 458 -25.60 13.79 -2.46
C VAL A 458 -24.98 12.44 -2.12
N LEU A 459 -24.40 12.31 -0.91
CA LEU A 459 -23.79 11.08 -0.43
C LEU A 459 -24.81 9.93 -0.37
N LYS A 460 -26.02 10.18 0.14
CA LYS A 460 -27.10 9.18 0.16
C LYS A 460 -27.46 8.72 -1.25
N ILE A 461 -27.61 9.64 -2.20
CA ILE A 461 -27.91 9.30 -3.60
C ILE A 461 -26.77 8.47 -4.21
N LYS A 462 -25.52 8.85 -3.99
CA LYS A 462 -24.35 8.11 -4.48
C LYS A 462 -24.25 6.71 -3.89
N LYS A 463 -24.64 6.51 -2.63
CA LYS A 463 -24.68 5.18 -2.00
C LYS A 463 -25.78 4.28 -2.58
N MET A 464 -26.93 4.85 -2.96
CA MET A 464 -28.06 4.08 -3.53
C MET A 464 -27.90 3.77 -5.01
N PHE A 465 -27.41 4.74 -5.80
CA PHE A 465 -27.42 4.67 -7.27
C PHE A 465 -26.02 4.61 -7.89
N GLY A 466 -24.97 4.53 -7.07
CA GLY A 466 -23.57 4.49 -7.49
C GLY A 466 -22.87 5.85 -7.52
N LYS A 467 -21.54 5.83 -7.49
CA LYS A 467 -20.69 7.03 -7.33
C LYS A 467 -20.86 8.08 -8.45
N ASN A 468 -21.27 7.63 -9.65
CA ASN A 468 -21.54 8.45 -10.83
C ASN A 468 -22.99 8.96 -10.92
N ALA A 469 -23.85 8.68 -9.94
CA ALA A 469 -25.25 9.14 -9.97
C ALA A 469 -25.40 10.67 -9.97
N ILE A 470 -24.48 11.37 -9.29
CA ILE A 470 -24.41 12.83 -9.28
C ILE A 470 -22.98 13.26 -9.56
N LEU A 471 -22.82 14.08 -10.60
CA LEU A 471 -21.56 14.65 -11.05
C LEU A 471 -21.70 16.17 -11.17
N LYS A 472 -20.61 16.90 -10.89
CA LYS A 472 -20.52 18.35 -11.12
C LYS A 472 -20.07 18.60 -12.57
N GLY A 473 -20.34 19.80 -13.07
CA GLY A 473 -19.87 20.22 -14.41
C GLY A 473 -18.35 20.09 -14.57
N LEU A 474 -17.58 20.29 -13.49
CA LEU A 474 -16.14 20.07 -13.46
C LEU A 474 -15.73 18.63 -13.86
N ASN A 475 -16.56 17.62 -13.57
CA ASN A 475 -16.27 16.23 -13.92
C ASN A 475 -16.38 15.94 -15.43
N TYR A 476 -16.80 16.93 -16.22
CA TYR A 476 -16.84 16.90 -17.68
C TYR A 476 -15.80 17.84 -18.31
N ALA A 477 -15.00 18.54 -17.50
CA ALA A 477 -13.93 19.40 -17.99
C ALA A 477 -12.81 18.56 -18.63
N ASP A 478 -12.02 19.20 -19.49
CA ASP A 478 -10.85 18.55 -20.07
C ASP A 478 -9.84 18.16 -18.98
N GLY A 479 -9.34 16.93 -19.07
CA GLY A 479 -8.50 16.30 -18.05
C GLY A 479 -9.23 15.81 -16.79
N ALA A 480 -10.56 15.92 -16.68
CA ALA A 480 -11.29 15.36 -15.53
C ALA A 480 -11.13 13.83 -15.45
N THR A 481 -10.87 13.29 -14.25
CA THR A 481 -10.66 11.83 -14.06
C THR A 481 -11.70 11.18 -13.17
N GLN A 482 -12.54 11.96 -12.47
CA GLN A 482 -13.42 11.43 -11.43
C GLN A 482 -14.43 10.38 -11.94
N ARG A 483 -14.94 10.54 -13.16
CA ARG A 483 -15.95 9.64 -13.75
C ARG A 483 -15.44 8.22 -13.90
N ASP A 484 -14.22 8.08 -14.42
CA ASP A 484 -13.57 6.79 -14.62
C ASP A 484 -13.10 6.22 -13.29
N ARG A 485 -12.57 7.08 -12.39
CA ARG A 485 -12.16 6.67 -11.04
C ARG A 485 -13.30 6.13 -10.18
N ASN A 486 -14.50 6.64 -10.38
CA ASN A 486 -15.69 6.16 -9.67
C ASN A 486 -16.04 4.70 -10.03
N GLN A 487 -15.55 4.19 -11.17
CA GLN A 487 -15.70 2.78 -11.60
C GLN A 487 -14.46 1.93 -11.26
N GLN A 488 -13.55 2.46 -10.42
CA GLN A 488 -12.31 1.80 -10.06
C GLN A 488 -12.19 1.60 -8.55
N ILE A 489 -11.55 0.49 -8.17
CA ILE A 489 -11.10 0.19 -6.81
C ILE A 489 -9.57 0.06 -6.87
N GLY A 490 -8.86 0.80 -6.02
CA GLY A 490 -7.39 0.79 -6.03
C GLY A 490 -6.74 1.25 -7.34
N GLY A 491 -7.46 1.96 -8.22
CA GLY A 491 -6.99 2.40 -9.53
C GLY A 491 -7.16 1.39 -10.67
N HIS A 492 -7.89 0.30 -10.41
CA HIS A 492 -8.24 -0.75 -11.36
C HIS A 492 -9.75 -0.84 -11.50
N HIS A 493 -10.26 -1.20 -12.68
CA HIS A 493 -11.70 -1.36 -12.89
C HIS A 493 -12.28 -2.38 -11.92
N GLU A 494 -13.46 -2.05 -11.39
CA GLU A 494 -14.20 -2.85 -10.42
C GLU A 494 -14.51 -4.27 -10.92
#